data_AF-A0A399XGW5-F1
#
_entry.id   AF-A0A399XGW5-F1
#
_cell.length_a   1.000
_cell.length_b   1.000
_cell.length_c   1.000
_cell.angle_alpha   90.00
_cell.angle_beta   90.00
_cell.angle_gamma   90.00
#
_symmetry.space_group_name_H-M   'P 1'
#
loop_
_entity.id
_entity.type
_entity.pdbx_description
1 polymer ?
#
loop_
_entity_poly.entity_id
_entity_poly.type
_entity_poly.pdbx_seq_one_letter_code
_entity_poly.pdbx_strand_id
1 'polypeptide(L)'
;MAPLLAPIAACVGGPCRRRELGPTARCALECLVERTDAGGVAVASVRSLAIQLGVAKNTAHRALATLVRAGIVEAVQDRGTDGQFRPGAYRLHLDLTTPPARRTRNRTAARSTADPAQLSLLPPS
;
A
#
# COMPACT_ATOMS: atom_id res chain seq x y z
N MET A 1 -38.88 16.37 3.85
CA MET A 1 -37.82 15.66 4.61
C MET A 1 -36.81 15.09 3.62
N ALA A 2 -35.81 15.89 3.26
CA ALA A 2 -34.69 15.47 2.42
C ALA A 2 -33.46 15.29 3.32
N PRO A 3 -32.71 14.18 3.22
CA PRO A 3 -31.43 14.10 3.89
C PRO A 3 -30.40 14.95 3.13
N LEU A 4 -29.93 16.01 3.77
CA LEU A 4 -28.69 16.70 3.45
C LEU A 4 -27.52 15.74 3.68
N LEU A 5 -27.19 14.92 2.68
CA LEU A 5 -25.86 14.32 2.59
C LEU A 5 -24.91 15.41 2.12
N ALA A 6 -24.19 15.99 3.08
CA ALA A 6 -23.04 16.84 2.80
C ALA A 6 -22.10 16.12 1.81
N PRO A 7 -21.61 16.81 0.76
CA PRO A 7 -20.59 16.24 -0.09
C PRO A 7 -19.36 16.02 0.79
N ILE A 8 -18.94 14.76 0.95
CA ILE A 8 -17.67 14.40 1.54
C ILE A 8 -16.59 14.78 0.52
N ALA A 9 -16.40 16.08 0.32
CA ALA A 9 -15.22 16.67 -0.29
C ALA A 9 -14.09 16.64 0.75
N ALA A 10 -13.78 15.44 1.21
CA ALA A 10 -12.62 15.21 2.04
C ALA A 10 -11.45 14.98 1.10
N CYS A 11 -10.59 15.99 0.97
CA CYS A 11 -9.32 16.01 0.26
C CYS A 11 -8.74 14.60 0.11
N VAL A 12 -8.85 14.07 -1.10
CA VAL A 12 -8.59 12.67 -1.44
C VAL A 12 -7.10 12.29 -1.28
N GLY A 13 -6.20 13.28 -1.23
CA GLY A 13 -4.76 13.08 -1.05
C GLY A 13 -4.15 13.46 0.32
N GLY A 14 -4.94 13.67 1.38
CA GLY A 14 -4.41 14.16 2.66
C GLY A 14 -3.48 13.14 3.39
N PRO A 15 -2.29 13.53 3.89
CA PRO A 15 -1.37 12.63 4.61
C PRO A 15 -1.94 12.07 5.92
N CYS A 16 -2.97 12.71 6.48
CA CYS A 16 -3.65 12.29 7.72
C CYS A 16 -4.33 10.92 7.56
N ARG A 17 -4.99 10.66 6.42
CA ARG A 17 -5.68 9.37 6.18
C ARG A 17 -4.73 8.19 6.08
N ARG A 18 -3.54 8.38 5.51
CA ARG A 18 -2.52 7.31 5.45
C ARG A 18 -1.95 6.94 6.82
N ARG A 19 -1.97 7.88 7.79
CA ARG A 19 -1.48 7.64 9.16
C ARG A 19 -2.46 6.87 10.03
N GLU A 20 -3.76 6.95 9.75
CA GLU A 20 -4.82 6.25 10.49
C GLU A 20 -5.04 4.80 10.05
N LEU A 21 -4.37 4.37 8.98
CA LEU A 21 -4.44 2.99 8.51
C LEU A 21 -3.68 2.05 9.45
N GLY A 22 -4.35 0.96 9.84
CA GLY A 22 -3.68 -0.16 10.49
C GLY A 22 -2.54 -0.73 9.63
N PRO A 23 -1.51 -1.35 10.23
CA PRO A 23 -0.28 -1.74 9.56
C PRO A 23 -0.53 -2.65 8.34
N THR A 24 -1.44 -3.61 8.46
CA THR A 24 -1.79 -4.50 7.33
C THR A 24 -2.47 -3.76 6.18
N ALA A 25 -3.35 -2.78 6.47
CA ALA A 25 -4.00 -1.98 5.44
C ALA A 25 -2.98 -1.11 4.70
N ARG A 26 -1.98 -0.59 5.42
CA ARG A 26 -0.87 0.15 4.82
C ARG A 26 -0.01 -0.73 3.89
N CYS A 27 0.37 -1.93 4.32
CA CYS A 27 1.11 -2.85 3.46
C CYS A 27 0.30 -3.24 2.21
N ALA A 28 -1.01 -3.50 2.37
CA ALA A 28 -1.88 -3.78 1.24
C ALA A 28 -1.96 -2.61 0.24
N LEU A 29 -1.99 -1.38 0.74
CA LEU A 29 -1.96 -0.18 -0.10
C LEU A 29 -0.63 -0.05 -0.86
N GLU A 30 0.50 -0.33 -0.21
CA GLU A 30 1.81 -0.32 -0.87
C GLU A 30 1.88 -1.37 -1.99
N CYS A 31 1.38 -2.59 -1.75
CA CYS A 31 1.28 -3.61 -2.79
C CYS A 31 0.36 -3.20 -3.95
N LEU A 32 -0.72 -2.45 -3.70
CA LEU A 32 -1.58 -1.94 -4.77
C LEU A 32 -0.86 -0.83 -5.57
N VAL A 33 -0.17 0.09 -4.90
CA VAL A 33 0.60 1.17 -5.56
C VAL A 33 1.67 0.58 -6.49
N GLU A 34 2.37 -0.47 -6.08
CA GLU A 34 3.36 -1.15 -6.93
C GLU A 34 2.77 -1.78 -8.19
N ARG A 35 1.49 -2.14 -8.16
CA ARG A 35 0.75 -2.79 -9.27
C ARG A 35 -0.10 -1.81 -10.07
N THR A 36 -0.10 -0.54 -9.69
CA THR A 36 -0.95 0.49 -10.31
C THR A 36 -0.41 0.84 -11.69
N ASP A 37 -1.28 0.82 -12.69
CA ASP A 37 -0.96 1.27 -14.04
C ASP A 37 -0.98 2.81 -14.18
N ALA A 38 -0.67 3.31 -15.38
CA ALA A 38 -0.71 4.75 -15.67
C ALA A 38 -2.12 5.36 -15.53
N GLY A 39 -3.17 4.54 -15.53
CA GLY A 39 -4.56 4.95 -15.32
C GLY A 39 -5.00 4.99 -13.85
N GLY A 40 -4.11 4.67 -12.91
CA GLY A 40 -4.44 4.63 -11.48
C GLY A 40 -5.20 3.37 -11.08
N VAL A 41 -5.17 2.31 -11.89
CA VAL A 41 -5.86 1.04 -11.63
C VAL A 41 -4.83 -0.05 -11.35
N ALA A 42 -5.04 -0.79 -10.26
CA ALA A 42 -4.25 -1.95 -9.89
C ALA A 42 -5.07 -3.23 -10.05
N VAL A 43 -4.62 -4.15 -10.91
CA VAL A 43 -5.24 -5.47 -11.05
C VAL A 43 -4.68 -6.40 -9.97
N ALA A 44 -5.53 -6.77 -9.01
CA ALA A 44 -5.17 -7.65 -7.91
C ALA A 44 -6.39 -8.39 -7.36
N SER A 45 -6.20 -9.66 -6.99
CA SER A 45 -7.20 -10.40 -6.21
C SER A 45 -6.87 -10.35 -4.72
N VAL A 46 -7.87 -10.54 -3.87
CA VAL A 46 -7.67 -10.75 -2.42
C VAL A 46 -6.68 -11.89 -2.16
N ARG A 47 -6.73 -12.95 -2.97
CA ARG A 47 -5.84 -14.12 -2.84
C ARG A 47 -4.39 -13.77 -3.16
N SER A 48 -4.15 -13.04 -4.25
CA SER A 48 -2.79 -12.64 -4.64
C SER A 48 -2.19 -11.67 -3.62
N LEU A 49 -2.98 -10.77 -3.05
CA LEU A 49 -2.52 -9.89 -1.98
C LEU A 49 -2.23 -10.65 -0.69
N ALA A 50 -3.07 -11.62 -0.32
CA ALA A 50 -2.83 -12.46 0.85
C ALA A 50 -1.49 -13.22 0.75
N ILE A 51 -1.20 -13.79 -0.42
CA ILE A 51 0.07 -14.47 -0.70
C ILE A 51 1.23 -13.49 -0.62
N GLN A 52 1.14 -12.33 -1.28
CA GLN A 52 2.22 -11.34 -1.29
C GLN A 52 2.52 -10.79 0.12
N LEU A 53 1.49 -10.58 0.93
CA LEU A 53 1.63 -10.07 2.30
C LEU A 53 1.97 -11.16 3.33
N GLY A 54 1.92 -12.44 2.95
CA GLY A 54 2.11 -13.56 3.89
C GLY A 54 1.03 -13.64 4.98
N VAL A 55 -0.21 -13.21 4.68
CA VAL A 55 -1.33 -13.19 5.64
C VAL A 55 -2.48 -14.08 5.19
N ALA A 56 -3.36 -14.44 6.14
CA ALA A 56 -4.58 -15.15 5.81
C ALA A 56 -5.48 -14.33 4.86
N LYS A 57 -6.24 -15.02 3.99
CA LYS A 57 -7.17 -14.39 3.03
C LYS A 57 -8.15 -13.42 3.70
N ASN A 58 -8.70 -13.79 4.86
CA ASN A 58 -9.65 -12.94 5.59
C ASN A 58 -8.97 -11.65 6.12
N THR A 59 -7.71 -11.74 6.52
CA THR A 59 -6.90 -10.59 6.93
C THR A 59 -6.64 -9.64 5.77
N ALA A 60 -6.25 -10.15 4.61
CA ALA A 60 -6.10 -9.35 3.40
C ALA A 60 -7.43 -8.72 2.96
N HIS A 61 -8.54 -9.46 3.07
CA HIS A 61 -9.87 -8.95 2.78
C HIS A 61 -10.27 -7.80 3.70
N ARG A 62 -10.06 -7.93 5.02
CA ARG A 62 -10.34 -6.86 6.00
C ARG A 62 -9.45 -5.63 5.79
N ALA A 63 -8.19 -5.83 5.41
CA ALA A 63 -7.28 -4.75 5.06
C ALA A 63 -7.79 -3.98 3.84
N LEU A 64 -8.16 -4.67 2.76
CA LEU A 64 -8.77 -4.06 1.58
C LEU A 64 -10.08 -3.34 1.90
N ALA A 65 -10.98 -3.96 2.66
CA ALA A 65 -12.24 -3.34 3.07
C ALA A 65 -12.00 -2.08 3.91
N THR A 66 -10.90 -2.00 4.65
CA THR A 66 -10.51 -0.79 5.39
C THR A 66 -10.06 0.32 4.44
N LEU A 67 -9.28 -0.01 3.41
CA LEU A 67 -8.89 0.96 2.39
C LEU A 67 -10.09 1.49 1.59
N VAL A 68 -11.05 0.61 1.26
CA VAL A 68 -12.29 0.99 0.57
C VAL A 68 -13.15 1.90 1.44
N ARG A 69 -13.37 1.53 2.72
CA ARG A 69 -14.13 2.36 3.66
C ARG A 69 -13.47 3.71 3.92
N ALA A 70 -12.14 3.78 3.88
CA ALA A 70 -11.39 5.02 4.00
C ALA A 70 -11.43 5.90 2.74
N GLY A 71 -12.02 5.39 1.63
CA GLY A 71 -12.09 6.10 0.35
C GLY A 71 -10.74 6.22 -0.38
N ILE A 72 -9.74 5.42 0.01
CA ILE A 72 -8.39 5.46 -0.58
C ILE A 72 -8.33 4.62 -1.85
N VAL A 73 -9.12 3.55 -1.90
CA VAL A 73 -9.25 2.69 -3.07
C VAL A 73 -10.71 2.41 -3.34
N GLU A 74 -11.04 2.18 -4.60
CA GLU A 74 -12.37 1.78 -5.05
C GLU A 74 -12.27 0.45 -5.79
N ALA A 75 -13.16 -0.49 -5.46
CA ALA A 75 -13.19 -1.77 -6.16
C ALA A 75 -13.85 -1.60 -7.54
N VAL A 76 -13.06 -1.77 -8.60
CA VAL A 76 -13.56 -1.80 -9.98
C VAL A 76 -13.98 -3.25 -10.26
N GLN A 77 -15.28 -3.52 -10.10
CA GLN A 77 -15.84 -4.78 -10.56
C GLN A 77 -16.24 -4.65 -12.02
N ASP A 78 -15.37 -5.14 -12.90
CA ASP A 78 -15.75 -5.36 -14.29
C ASP A 78 -16.54 -6.67 -14.36
N ARG A 79 -17.87 -6.58 -14.22
CA ARG A 79 -18.76 -7.70 -14.53
C ARG A 79 -18.89 -7.76 -16.04
N GLY A 80 -17.94 -8.43 -16.68
CA GLY A 80 -18.06 -8.76 -18.09
C GLY A 80 -19.41 -9.46 -18.33
N THR A 81 -20.15 -9.00 -19.33
CA THR A 81 -21.42 -9.59 -19.79
C THR A 81 -21.26 -11.04 -20.29
N ASP A 82 -20.02 -11.49 -20.42
CA ASP A 82 -19.63 -12.72 -21.10
C ASP A 82 -19.49 -13.91 -20.14
N GLY A 83 -19.94 -13.76 -18.88
CA GLY A 83 -19.88 -14.80 -17.86
C GLY A 83 -18.46 -15.16 -17.38
N GLN A 84 -17.42 -14.47 -17.87
CA GLN A 84 -16.04 -14.73 -17.49
C GLN A 84 -15.65 -14.00 -16.21
N PHE A 85 -15.02 -14.72 -15.29
CA PHE A 85 -14.48 -14.15 -14.07
C PHE A 85 -13.26 -13.29 -14.38
N ARG A 86 -13.41 -11.97 -14.31
CA ARG A 86 -12.27 -11.05 -14.42
C ARG A 86 -11.53 -10.92 -13.09
N PRO A 87 -10.18 -10.79 -13.12
CA PRO A 87 -9.43 -10.52 -11.91
C PRO A 87 -9.92 -9.22 -11.28
N GLY A 88 -9.97 -9.19 -9.93
CA GLY A 88 -10.35 -7.98 -9.22
C GLY A 88 -9.46 -6.80 -9.62
N ALA A 89 -10.05 -5.63 -9.80
CA ALA A 89 -9.32 -4.39 -10.04
C ALA A 89 -9.67 -3.37 -8.96
N TYR A 90 -8.69 -2.54 -8.61
CA TYR A 90 -8.83 -1.48 -7.62
C TYR A 90 -8.34 -0.17 -8.20
N ARG A 91 -9.18 0.86 -8.20
CA ARG A 91 -8.79 2.22 -8.56
C ARG A 91 -8.23 2.92 -7.33
N LEU A 92 -7.04 3.50 -7.43
CA LEU A 92 -6.42 4.23 -6.35
C LEU A 92 -6.80 5.71 -6.46
N HIS A 93 -7.40 6.22 -5.39
CA HIS A 93 -7.74 7.63 -5.22
C HIS A 93 -6.58 8.36 -4.57
N LEU A 94 -5.42 8.31 -5.23
CA LEU A 94 -4.21 8.98 -4.77
C LEU A 94 -3.84 10.01 -5.82
N ASP A 95 -3.59 11.25 -5.39
CA ASP A 95 -2.89 12.24 -6.20
C ASP A 95 -1.43 11.79 -6.39
N LEU A 96 -1.22 10.81 -7.27
CA LEU A 96 0.10 10.33 -7.68
C LEU A 96 0.83 11.34 -8.58
N THR A 97 0.18 12.47 -8.90
CA THR A 97 0.77 13.62 -9.62
C THR A 97 1.96 14.23 -8.90
N THR A 98 2.12 13.94 -7.60
CA THR A 98 3.41 14.08 -6.96
C THR A 98 4.20 12.80 -7.24
N PRO A 99 5.19 12.80 -8.15
CA PRO A 99 6.07 11.65 -8.28
C PRO A 99 6.60 11.35 -6.87
N PRO A 100 6.58 10.09 -6.41
CA PRO A 100 7.15 9.77 -5.12
C PRO A 100 8.56 10.32 -5.20
N ALA A 101 8.88 11.35 -4.41
CA ALA A 101 10.22 11.92 -4.34
C ALA A 101 11.10 10.72 -4.17
N ARG A 102 11.79 10.35 -5.27
CA ARG A 102 12.47 9.08 -5.39
C ARG A 102 13.39 9.13 -4.21
N ARG A 103 13.06 8.37 -3.15
CA ARG A 103 13.90 8.24 -1.99
C ARG A 103 15.06 7.49 -2.57
N THR A 104 15.98 8.24 -3.17
CA THR A 104 17.34 7.85 -3.40
C THR A 104 17.68 7.31 -2.04
N ARG A 105 17.75 5.99 -1.94
CA ARG A 105 18.48 5.36 -0.88
C ARG A 105 19.87 5.93 -1.09
N ASN A 106 20.11 7.11 -0.52
CA ASN A 106 21.40 7.55 -0.05
C ASN A 106 21.72 6.53 1.02
N ARG A 107 22.10 5.35 0.52
CA ARG A 107 22.95 4.37 1.15
C ARG A 107 24.32 5.04 1.17
N THR A 108 24.40 6.21 1.78
CA THR A 108 25.63 6.89 2.09
C THR A 108 26.21 6.05 3.20
N ALA A 109 27.10 5.15 2.81
CA ALA A 109 28.38 4.99 3.46
C ALA A 109 28.41 4.88 5.00
N ALA A 110 27.38 4.33 5.65
CA ALA A 110 27.52 3.69 6.95
C ALA A 110 27.97 2.23 6.76
N ARG A 111 28.90 2.02 5.81
CA ARG A 111 29.66 0.79 5.69
C ARG A 111 30.97 1.06 6.41
N SER A 112 31.01 0.62 7.65
CA SER A 112 32.22 0.08 8.27
C SER A 112 33.42 1.04 8.34
N THR A 113 33.43 1.95 9.30
CA THR A 113 34.64 2.06 10.13
C THR A 113 34.61 0.85 11.06
N ALA A 114 35.04 -0.30 10.52
CA ALA A 114 35.55 -1.35 11.37
C ALA A 114 36.74 -0.72 12.08
N ASP A 115 36.55 -0.40 13.35
CA ASP A 115 37.61 0.04 14.22
C ASP A 115 38.57 -1.15 14.39
N PRO A 116 39.81 -1.09 13.87
CA PRO A 116 40.78 -2.17 14.05
C PRO A 116 41.14 -2.39 15.53
N ALA A 117 40.73 -1.50 16.45
CA ALA A 117 40.89 -1.71 17.89
C ALA A 117 39.99 -2.81 18.47
N GLN A 118 38.91 -3.23 17.80
CA GLN A 118 38.04 -4.29 18.30
C GLN A 118 38.64 -5.71 18.23
N LEU A 119 39.82 -5.89 17.61
CA LEU A 119 40.54 -7.17 17.57
C LEU A 119 41.57 -7.36 18.70
N SER A 120 41.68 -6.43 19.66
CA SER A 120 42.62 -6.54 20.79
C SER A 120 42.04 -7.18 22.07
N LEU A 121 40.88 -7.82 22.02
CA LEU A 121 40.26 -8.49 23.19
C LEU A 121 40.54 -10.00 23.28
N LEU A 122 41.71 -10.44 22.83
CA LEU A 122 42.25 -11.75 23.22
C LEU A 122 43.37 -11.52 24.26
N PRO A 123 43.22 -11.99 25.51
CA PRO A 123 44.33 -11.95 26.45
C PRO A 123 45.45 -12.88 25.97
N PRO A 124 46.73 -12.49 26.08
CA PRO A 124 47.82 -13.44 25.85
C PRO A 124 47.80 -14.48 26.99
N SER A 125 47.78 -15.76 26.62
CA SER A 125 48.13 -16.89 27.50
C SER A 125 49.42 -17.52 26.98
#